data_AF-A0A955XSX1-F1
#
_entry.id   AF-A0A955XSX1-F1
#
_cell.length_a   1.000
_cell.length_b   1.000
_cell.length_c   1.000
_cell.angle_alpha   90.00
_cell.angle_beta   90.00
_cell.angle_gamma   90.00
#
_symmetry.space_group_name_H-M   'P 1'
#
loop_
_entity.id
_entity.type
_entity.pdbx_description
1 polymer ?
#
loop_
_entity_poly.entity_id
_entity_poly.type
_entity_poly.pdbx_seq_one_letter_code
_entity_poly.pdbx_strand_id
1 'polypeptide(L)' 'MLREWHENFPPTEADIERNQQVADYQGSRNLFVDFPELADRISDF' A
#
# COMPACT_ATOMS: atom_id res chain seq x y z
N MET A 1 8.58 -13.04 2.04
CA MET A 1 9.37 -12.13 1.18
C MET A 1 8.63 -10.81 0.94
N LEU A 2 7.51 -10.73 0.20
CA LEU A 2 6.80 -9.45 0.02
C LEU A 2 6.09 -8.94 1.29
N ARG A 3 5.45 -9.83 2.06
CA ARG A 3 4.85 -9.48 3.37
C ARG A 3 5.87 -8.89 4.33
N GLU A 4 6.98 -9.61 4.53
CA GLU A 4 8.08 -9.18 5.38
C GLU A 4 8.71 -7.86 4.92
N TRP A 5 8.81 -7.63 3.61
CA TRP A 5 9.27 -6.34 3.09
C TRP A 5 8.27 -5.23 3.39
N HIS A 6 6.98 -5.45 3.15
CA HIS A 6 5.91 -4.49 3.43
C HIS A 6 5.83 -4.11 4.91
N GLU A 7 6.05 -5.07 5.82
CA GLU A 7 6.09 -4.83 7.27
C GLU A 7 7.32 -4.02 7.71
N ASN A 8 8.49 -4.31 7.15
CA ASN A 8 9.75 -3.64 7.52
C ASN A 8 9.92 -2.25 6.88
N PHE A 9 9.20 -1.96 5.79
CA PHE A 9 9.31 -0.73 5.02
C PHE A 9 7.91 -0.13 4.78
N PRO A 10 7.30 0.50 5.79
CA PRO A 10 5.97 1.07 5.65
C PRO A 10 5.96 2.25 4.65
N PRO A 11 4.81 2.55 4.02
CA PRO A 11 4.69 3.66 3.08
C PRO A 11 5.13 4.99 3.68
N THR A 12 5.88 5.74 2.89
CA THR A 12 6.30 7.11 3.19
C THR A 12 5.25 8.12 2.70
N GLU A 13 5.41 9.38 3.07
CA GLU A 13 4.57 10.47 2.55
C GLU A 13 4.63 10.57 1.01
N ALA A 14 5.81 10.35 0.42
CA ALA A 14 5.98 10.33 -1.03
C ALA A 14 5.20 9.16 -1.69
N ASP A 15 5.11 8.01 -1.03
CA ASP A 15 4.33 6.87 -1.52
C ASP A 15 2.83 7.18 -1.51
N ILE A 16 2.35 7.85 -0.44
CA ILE A 16 0.96 8.29 -0.31
C ILE A 16 0.62 9.34 -1.38
N GLU A 17 1.48 10.33 -1.58
CA GLU A 17 1.29 11.35 -2.61
C GLU A 17 1.23 10.72 -4.02
N ARG A 18 2.16 9.81 -4.32
CA ARG A 18 2.15 9.06 -5.58
C ARG A 18 0.86 8.25 -5.74
N ASN A 19 0.39 7.57 -4.69
CA ASN A 19 -0.86 6.80 -4.74
C ASN A 19 -2.07 7.72 -5.05
N GLN A 20 -2.10 8.94 -4.49
CA GLN A 20 -3.12 9.93 -4.83
C GLN A 20 -3.07 10.32 -6.32
N GLN A 21 -1.90 10.70 -6.83
CA GLN A 21 -1.74 11.12 -8.22
C GLN A 21 -2.13 10.01 -9.21
N VAL A 22 -1.73 8.76 -8.91
CA VAL A 22 -2.11 7.60 -9.72
C VAL A 22 -3.61 7.35 -9.65
N ALA A 23 -4.22 7.47 -8.48
CA ALA A 23 -5.66 7.29 -8.32
C ALA A 23 -6.47 8.37 -9.04
N ASP A 24 -6.00 9.61 -9.07
CA ASP A 24 -6.63 10.70 -9.84
C ASP A 24 -6.61 10.39 -11.35
N TYR A 25 -5.57 9.70 -11.83
CA TYR A 25 -5.46 9.29 -13.24
C TYR A 25 -6.25 8.01 -13.56
N GLN A 26 -6.18 6.98 -12.71
CA GLN A 26 -6.72 5.65 -12.98
C GLN A 26 -8.14 5.42 -12.42
N GLY A 27 -8.58 6.25 -11.46
CA GLY A 27 -9.84 6.10 -10.74
C GLY A 27 -9.83 5.03 -9.64
N SER A 28 -8.68 4.43 -9.31
CA SER A 28 -8.54 3.39 -8.28
C SER A 28 -7.34 3.64 -7.37
N ARG A 29 -7.49 3.34 -6.06
CA ARG A 29 -6.41 3.48 -5.07
C ARG A 29 -5.82 2.14 -4.66
N ASN A 30 -4.51 2.10 -4.40
CA ASN A 30 -3.91 0.97 -3.72
C ASN A 30 -4.13 1.08 -2.20
N LEU A 31 -5.00 0.23 -1.66
CA LEU A 31 -5.33 0.23 -0.23
C LEU A 31 -4.16 -0.20 0.67
N PHE A 32 -3.15 -0.92 0.17
CA PHE A 32 -1.99 -1.28 0.98
C PHE A 32 -1.03 -0.10 1.22
N VAL A 33 -1.16 0.97 0.43
CA VAL A 33 -0.43 2.23 0.66
C VAL A 33 -1.16 3.09 1.69
N ASP A 34 -2.50 3.16 1.61
CA ASP A 34 -3.31 3.98 2.52
C ASP A 34 -3.55 3.29 3.88
N PHE A 35 -3.63 1.95 3.89
CA PHE A 35 -3.91 1.09 5.05
C PHE A 35 -2.99 -0.16 5.05
N PRO A 36 -1.71 -0.01 5.42
CA PRO A 36 -0.73 -1.09 5.38
C PRO A 36 -1.15 -2.33 6.18
N GLU A 37 -1.91 -2.15 7.27
CA GLU A 37 -2.40 -3.21 8.17
C GLU A 37 -3.38 -4.17 7.51
N LEU A 38 -3.93 -3.82 6.34
CA LEU A 38 -4.76 -4.76 5.58
C LEU A 38 -3.95 -5.99 5.12
N ALA A 39 -2.63 -5.86 5.00
CA ALA A 39 -1.77 -6.99 4.69
C ALA A 39 -1.89 -8.10 5.75
N ASP A 40 -2.03 -7.76 7.03
CA ASP A 40 -2.13 -8.72 8.15
C ASP A 40 -3.39 -9.58 8.10
N ARG A 41 -4.41 -9.12 7.35
CA ARG A 41 -5.69 -9.82 7.20
C ARG A 41 -5.70 -10.86 6.09
N ILE A 42 -4.63 -10.97 5.31
CA ILE A 42 -4.49 -11.98 4.26
C ILE A 42 -3.83 -13.20 4.88
N SER A 43 -4.52 -14.33 4.92
CA SER A 43 -4.03 -15.57 5.54
C SER A 43 -3.41 -16.58 4.55
N ASP A 44 -3.78 -16.51 3.27
CA ASP A 44 -3.34 -17.46 2.23
C ASP A 44 -2.46 -16.78 1.17
N PHE A 45 -1.31 -17.39 0.84
CA PHE A 45 -0.37 -16.94 -0.20
C PHE A 45 0.28 -18.14 -0.90
#